data_AF-A0A0K8QHU7-F1
#
_entry.id   AF-A0A0K8QHU7-F1
#
_cell.length_a   1.000
_cell.length_b   1.000
_cell.length_c   1.000
_cell.angle_alpha   90.00
_cell.angle_beta   90.00
_cell.angle_gamma   90.00
#
_symmetry.space_group_name_H-M   'P 1'
#
loop_
_entity.id
_entity.type
_entity.pdbx_description
1 polymer ?
#
loop_
_entity_poly.entity_id
_entity_poly.type
_entity_poly.pdbx_seq_one_letter_code
_entity_poly.pdbx_strand_id
1 'polypeptide(L)'
;MAVEKLEPAPRTWMEKTYDLAGIFVSLVIVVIVTVPWQALRTSSLYLSALAPATFVVYLLMGLLVSPLKKRRAAQNVEKGIVECSLRPGPRSLPSGYTPPGPADKRGWITGCATVRGGTLIFQPVAAFTGSPVGETLILPNIEPLTGGLRTPATGRWYLGQGRRDHTVVYIKTDTGVLEVAGSATALKAVGIYPTEETQRT
;
A
#
# COMPACT_ATOMS: atom_id res chain seq x y z
N MET A 1 -28.66 1.52 -5.35
CA MET A 1 -28.12 2.41 -4.31
C MET A 1 -26.84 3.00 -4.86
N ALA A 2 -26.69 4.34 -4.86
CA ALA A 2 -25.43 4.95 -5.30
C ALA A 2 -24.33 4.52 -4.34
N VAL A 3 -23.31 3.81 -4.85
CA VAL A 3 -22.17 3.42 -4.03
C VAL A 3 -21.39 4.69 -3.71
N GLU A 4 -21.38 5.08 -2.44
CA GLU A 4 -20.67 6.25 -1.96
C GLU A 4 -19.17 6.07 -2.28
N LYS A 5 -18.63 6.97 -3.11
CA LYS A 5 -17.23 6.92 -3.50
C LYS A 5 -16.37 7.21 -2.28
N LEU A 6 -15.41 6.33 -1.97
CA LEU A 6 -14.49 6.55 -0.86
C LEU A 6 -13.58 7.75 -1.17
N GLU A 7 -13.53 8.70 -0.24
CA GLU A 7 -12.69 9.91 -0.32
C GLU A 7 -11.51 9.82 0.65
N PRO A 8 -10.41 9.11 0.27
CA PRO A 8 -9.21 9.07 1.09
C PRO A 8 -8.55 10.45 1.19
N ALA A 9 -7.83 10.69 2.28
CA ALA A 9 -7.02 11.88 2.46
C ALA A 9 -6.02 12.05 1.29
N PRO A 10 -5.89 13.27 0.74
CA PRO A 10 -5.10 13.51 -0.45
C PRO A 10 -3.61 13.23 -0.21
N ARG A 11 -2.96 12.60 -1.20
CA ARG A 11 -1.50 12.39 -1.17
C ARG A 11 -0.77 13.69 -1.44
N THR A 12 0.24 13.99 -0.63
CA THR A 12 1.14 15.12 -0.85
C THR A 12 2.02 14.90 -2.08
N TRP A 13 2.51 15.99 -2.70
CA TRP A 13 3.40 15.90 -3.85
C TRP A 13 4.69 15.11 -3.56
N MET A 14 5.24 15.23 -2.35
CA MET A 14 6.43 14.48 -1.91
C MET A 14 6.19 12.97 -1.91
N GLU A 15 5.02 12.51 -1.44
CA GLU A 15 4.64 11.09 -1.49
C GLU A 15 4.56 10.59 -2.93
N LYS A 16 3.93 11.37 -3.81
CA LYS A 16 3.80 11.03 -5.24
C LYS A 16 5.17 10.93 -5.93
N THR A 17 6.05 11.91 -5.70
CA THR A 17 7.38 11.94 -6.30
C THR A 17 8.27 10.79 -5.82
N TYR A 18 8.23 10.49 -4.51
CA TYR A 18 8.97 9.37 -3.93
C TYR A 18 8.48 8.02 -4.49
N ASP A 19 7.17 7.81 -4.61
CA ASP A 19 6.60 6.58 -5.14
C ASP A 19 6.78 6.45 -6.68
N LEU A 20 6.85 7.56 -7.44
CA LEU A 20 7.08 7.53 -8.91
C LEU A 20 8.50 7.12 -9.26
N ALA A 21 9.43 7.80 -8.61
CA ALA A 21 10.75 8.02 -9.17
C ALA A 21 11.79 8.19 -8.07
N GLY A 22 11.54 7.74 -6.83
CA GLY A 22 12.42 8.02 -5.69
C GLY A 22 13.90 7.75 -5.96
N ILE A 23 14.22 6.66 -6.69
CA ILE A 23 15.60 6.33 -7.10
C ILE A 23 16.11 7.25 -8.22
N PHE A 24 15.28 7.60 -9.21
CA PHE A 24 15.68 8.51 -10.28
C PHE A 24 15.84 9.95 -9.78
N VAL A 25 14.95 10.40 -8.91
CA VAL A 25 15.01 11.70 -8.25
C VAL A 25 16.24 11.78 -7.34
N SER A 26 16.52 10.74 -6.55
CA SER A 26 17.74 10.71 -5.74
C SER A 26 19.00 10.70 -6.61
N LEU A 27 18.99 10.01 -7.75
CA LEU A 27 20.10 10.02 -8.70
C LEU A 27 20.31 11.41 -9.31
N VAL A 28 19.24 12.06 -9.77
CA VAL A 28 19.28 13.43 -10.32
C VAL A 28 19.79 14.43 -9.28
N ILE A 29 19.30 14.37 -8.04
CA ILE A 29 19.78 15.23 -6.95
C ILE A 29 21.27 15.04 -6.74
N VAL A 30 21.73 13.79 -6.65
CA VAL A 30 23.16 13.50 -6.45
C VAL A 30 23.98 14.04 -7.61
N VAL A 31 23.58 13.77 -8.85
CA VAL A 31 24.28 14.29 -10.04
C VAL A 31 24.36 15.81 -10.01
N ILE A 32 23.26 16.53 -9.78
CA ILE A 32 23.26 18.00 -9.74
C ILE A 32 24.21 18.54 -8.65
N VAL A 33 24.20 17.93 -7.46
CA VAL A 33 25.03 18.36 -6.33
C VAL A 33 26.51 18.06 -6.58
N THR A 34 26.83 16.96 -7.27
CA THR A 34 28.21 16.51 -7.45
C THR A 34 28.86 16.96 -8.76
N VAL A 35 28.07 17.39 -9.77
CA VAL A 35 28.55 17.97 -11.05
C VAL A 35 29.56 19.12 -10.86
N PRO A 36 29.34 20.14 -10.00
CA PRO A 36 30.33 21.20 -9.81
C PRO A 36 31.66 20.68 -9.23
N TRP A 37 31.62 19.58 -8.47
CA TRP A 37 32.82 18.92 -7.93
C TRP A 37 33.56 18.09 -8.99
N GLN A 38 32.82 17.60 -9.98
CA GLN A 38 33.32 16.77 -11.07
C GLN A 38 34.22 17.57 -12.03
N ALA A 39 33.92 18.86 -12.21
CA ALA A 39 34.78 19.79 -12.97
C ALA A 39 36.20 19.91 -12.39
N LEU A 40 36.41 19.55 -11.11
CA LEU A 40 37.72 19.57 -10.45
C LEU A 40 38.43 18.19 -10.41
N ARG A 41 37.76 17.07 -10.74
CA ARG A 41 38.35 15.72 -10.66
C ARG A 41 37.81 14.77 -11.74
N THR A 42 38.66 14.41 -12.68
CA THR A 42 38.46 13.40 -13.74
C THR A 42 38.74 11.95 -13.25
N SER A 43 38.42 11.63 -12.00
CA SER A 43 38.77 10.31 -11.44
C SER A 43 37.62 9.31 -11.55
N SER A 44 37.93 8.08 -11.96
CA SER A 44 37.02 6.93 -12.02
C SER A 44 36.31 6.62 -10.69
N LEU A 45 36.88 7.06 -9.56
CA LEU A 45 36.30 6.92 -8.22
C LEU A 45 34.97 7.67 -8.06
N TYR A 46 34.70 8.66 -8.90
CA TYR A 46 33.44 9.42 -8.87
C TYR A 46 32.24 8.53 -9.18
N LEU A 47 32.34 7.68 -10.21
CA LEU A 47 31.26 6.77 -10.58
C LEU A 47 30.97 5.75 -9.47
N SER A 48 32.01 5.26 -8.80
CA SER A 48 31.83 4.37 -7.64
C SER A 48 31.22 5.07 -6.42
N ALA A 49 31.37 6.40 -6.29
CA ALA A 49 30.80 7.18 -5.19
C ALA A 49 29.33 7.61 -5.45
N LEU A 50 28.88 7.65 -6.70
CA LEU A 50 27.50 8.01 -7.04
C LEU A 50 26.49 7.01 -6.47
N ALA A 51 26.73 5.71 -6.66
CA ALA A 51 25.81 4.68 -6.19
C ALA A 51 25.52 4.74 -4.67
N PRO A 52 26.53 4.78 -3.77
CA PRO A 52 26.27 4.92 -2.34
C PRO A 52 25.65 6.27 -1.99
N ALA A 53 26.04 7.37 -2.65
CA ALA A 53 25.43 8.68 -2.40
C ALA A 53 23.94 8.70 -2.79
N THR A 54 23.58 8.16 -3.95
CA THR A 54 22.19 8.03 -4.43
C THR A 54 21.37 7.17 -3.48
N PHE A 55 21.96 6.09 -2.97
CA PHE A 55 21.32 5.23 -1.98
C PHE A 55 21.07 5.96 -0.65
N VAL A 56 22.04 6.73 -0.15
CA VAL A 56 21.89 7.54 1.08
C VAL A 56 20.79 8.58 0.91
N VAL A 57 20.78 9.33 -0.20
CA VAL A 57 19.72 10.33 -0.48
C VAL A 57 18.35 9.67 -0.58
N TYR A 58 18.25 8.50 -1.22
CA TYR A 58 17.02 7.73 -1.29
C TYR A 58 16.51 7.33 0.11
N LEU A 59 17.40 6.85 0.99
CA LEU A 59 17.04 6.53 2.37
C LEU A 59 16.57 7.75 3.16
N LEU A 60 17.25 8.89 3.02
CA LEU A 60 16.88 10.15 3.68
C LEU A 60 15.50 10.63 3.23
N MET A 61 15.22 10.57 1.92
CA MET A 61 13.88 10.86 1.39
C MET A 61 12.81 9.94 2.00
N GLY A 62 13.12 8.65 2.16
CA GLY A 62 12.22 7.71 2.83
C GLY A 62 11.90 8.10 4.28
N LEU A 63 12.89 8.61 5.02
CA LEU A 63 12.70 9.10 6.39
C LEU A 63 11.82 10.35 6.46
N LEU A 64 11.92 11.25 5.47
CA LEU A 64 11.10 12.46 5.39
C LEU A 64 9.66 12.17 4.97
N VAL A 65 9.45 11.20 4.08
CA VAL A 65 8.10 10.84 3.56
C VAL A 65 7.34 9.93 4.53
N SER A 66 8.03 9.11 5.31
CA SER A 66 7.44 8.22 6.32
C SER A 66 6.46 8.91 7.29
N PRO A 67 6.79 10.04 7.96
CA PRO A 67 5.85 10.72 8.86
C PRO A 67 4.62 11.28 8.13
N LEU A 68 4.76 11.72 6.88
CA LEU A 68 3.63 12.21 6.07
C LEU A 68 2.65 11.06 5.78
N LYS A 69 3.18 9.91 5.34
CA LYS A 69 2.39 8.70 5.12
C LYS A 69 1.67 8.24 6.38
N LYS A 70 2.34 8.28 7.54
CA LYS A 70 1.73 7.92 8.84
C LYS A 70 0.61 8.86 9.26
N ARG A 71 0.79 10.18 9.11
CA ARG A 71 -0.26 11.17 9.42
C ARG A 71 -1.48 10.98 8.52
N ARG A 72 -1.28 10.77 7.23
CA ARG A 72 -2.35 10.49 6.27
C ARG A 72 -3.10 9.19 6.60
N ALA A 73 -2.37 8.13 6.94
CA ALA A 73 -2.95 6.88 7.37
C ALA A 73 -3.80 7.05 8.65
N ALA A 74 -3.34 7.83 9.62
CA ALA A 74 -4.11 8.14 10.82
C ALA A 74 -5.42 8.88 10.49
N GLN A 75 -5.36 9.91 9.65
CA GLN A 75 -6.56 10.63 9.19
C GLN A 75 -7.54 9.75 8.42
N ASN A 76 -7.03 8.83 7.60
CA ASN A 76 -7.88 7.85 6.91
C ASN A 76 -8.58 6.94 7.92
N VAL A 77 -7.86 6.44 8.92
CA VAL A 77 -8.42 5.61 10.00
C VAL A 77 -9.50 6.36 10.78
N GLU A 78 -9.31 7.65 11.08
CA GLU A 78 -10.34 8.49 11.72
C GLU A 78 -11.63 8.58 10.89
N LYS A 79 -11.52 8.55 9.56
CA LYS A 79 -12.66 8.48 8.64
C LYS A 79 -13.23 7.06 8.45
N GLY A 80 -12.67 6.06 9.14
CA GLY A 80 -13.01 4.65 8.94
C GLY A 80 -12.59 4.10 7.59
N ILE A 81 -11.63 4.75 6.92
CA ILE A 81 -11.09 4.34 5.61
C ILE A 81 -9.67 3.80 5.84
N VAL A 82 -9.35 2.66 5.25
CA VAL A 82 -8.03 2.05 5.37
C VAL A 82 -7.43 1.76 4.01
N GLU A 83 -6.16 2.10 3.86
CA GLU A 83 -5.40 1.67 2.70
C GLU A 83 -5.04 0.21 2.83
N CYS A 84 -5.49 -0.58 1.86
CA CYS A 84 -5.22 -1.99 1.81
C CYS A 84 -5.00 -2.45 0.37
N SER A 85 -4.44 -3.63 0.22
CA SER A 85 -4.42 -4.35 -1.03
C SER A 85 -5.24 -5.61 -0.86
N LEU A 86 -6.05 -5.93 -1.85
CA LEU A 86 -6.91 -7.09 -1.86
C LEU A 86 -6.40 -8.03 -2.96
N ARG A 87 -6.23 -9.31 -2.63
CA ARG A 87 -5.96 -10.35 -3.61
C ARG A 87 -7.15 -11.31 -3.62
N PRO A 88 -7.96 -11.26 -4.67
CA PRO A 88 -9.05 -12.18 -4.81
C PRO A 88 -8.53 -13.59 -5.10
N GLY A 89 -9.07 -14.58 -4.40
CA GLY A 89 -8.96 -15.97 -4.78
C GLY A 89 -9.71 -16.26 -6.09
N PRO A 90 -9.49 -17.43 -6.69
CA PRO A 90 -10.03 -17.79 -8.01
C PRO A 90 -11.57 -17.83 -8.11
N ARG A 91 -12.31 -17.71 -7.00
CA ARG A 91 -13.78 -17.69 -6.96
C ARG A 91 -14.40 -16.60 -6.10
N SER A 92 -13.59 -15.70 -5.54
CA SER A 92 -14.03 -14.80 -4.47
C SER A 92 -14.51 -13.43 -4.95
N LEU A 93 -14.49 -13.17 -6.25
CA LEU A 93 -15.03 -11.94 -6.84
C LEU A 93 -16.48 -12.14 -7.30
N PRO A 94 -17.32 -11.10 -7.20
CA PRO A 94 -18.63 -11.10 -7.83
C PRO A 94 -18.52 -11.38 -9.33
N SER A 95 -19.50 -12.12 -9.87
CA SER A 95 -19.59 -12.37 -11.31
C SER A 95 -19.60 -11.05 -12.08
N GLY A 96 -18.71 -10.91 -13.06
CA GLY A 96 -18.59 -9.72 -13.91
C GLY A 96 -17.63 -8.64 -13.38
N TYR A 97 -17.11 -8.76 -12.16
CA TYR A 97 -16.11 -7.81 -11.67
C TYR A 97 -14.78 -7.99 -12.41
N THR A 98 -14.33 -6.92 -13.06
CA THR A 98 -13.02 -6.89 -13.72
C THR A 98 -12.09 -5.97 -12.94
N PRO A 99 -10.96 -6.47 -12.40
CA PRO A 99 -10.04 -5.65 -11.64
C PRO A 99 -9.44 -4.55 -12.53
N PRO A 100 -9.37 -3.29 -12.06
CA PRO A 100 -8.90 -2.19 -12.89
C PRO A 100 -7.38 -2.23 -13.04
N GLY A 101 -6.93 -2.10 -14.30
CA GLY A 101 -5.52 -2.07 -14.67
C GLY A 101 -4.84 -3.44 -14.63
N PRO A 102 -3.54 -3.50 -14.96
CA PRO A 102 -2.77 -4.71 -14.72
C PRO A 102 -2.76 -4.92 -13.21
N ALA A 103 -3.45 -5.96 -12.72
CA ALA A 103 -3.21 -6.46 -11.39
C ALA A 103 -1.69 -6.67 -11.26
N ASP A 104 -1.12 -6.36 -10.09
CA ASP A 104 0.30 -6.64 -9.86
C ASP A 104 0.58 -8.10 -10.27
N LYS A 105 1.82 -8.44 -10.67
CA LYS A 105 2.19 -9.76 -11.25
C LYS A 105 1.71 -11.00 -10.45
N ARG A 106 1.16 -10.79 -9.25
CA ARG A 106 0.69 -11.79 -8.28
C ARG A 106 -0.80 -11.66 -7.93
N GLY A 107 -1.56 -10.80 -8.60
CA GLY A 107 -3.01 -10.65 -8.43
C GLY A 107 -3.45 -9.71 -7.31
N TRP A 108 -2.58 -8.81 -6.85
CA TRP A 108 -2.94 -7.81 -5.84
C TRP A 108 -3.54 -6.56 -6.49
N ILE A 109 -4.61 -6.07 -5.88
CA ILE A 109 -5.30 -4.84 -6.25
C ILE A 109 -5.14 -3.87 -5.09
N THR A 110 -4.54 -2.72 -5.31
CA THR A 110 -4.39 -1.71 -4.26
C THR A 110 -5.61 -0.80 -4.23
N GLY A 111 -6.07 -0.44 -3.04
CA GLY A 111 -7.28 0.35 -2.87
C GLY A 111 -7.39 0.99 -1.50
N CYS A 112 -8.55 1.60 -1.29
CA CYS A 112 -9.03 2.02 0.03
C CYS A 112 -10.25 1.16 0.37
N ALA A 113 -10.39 0.78 1.63
CA ALA A 113 -11.53 0.03 2.11
C ALA A 113 -12.18 0.70 3.32
N THR A 114 -13.47 0.47 3.50
CA THR A 114 -14.18 0.76 4.74
C THR A 114 -15.08 -0.42 5.07
N VAL A 115 -15.38 -0.61 6.35
CA VAL A 115 -16.32 -1.64 6.82
C VAL A 115 -17.52 -0.95 7.42
N ARG A 116 -18.71 -1.25 6.88
CA ARG A 116 -19.99 -0.75 7.41
C ARG A 116 -20.95 -1.93 7.56
N GLY A 117 -21.41 -2.18 8.78
CA GLY A 117 -22.40 -3.23 9.07
C GLY A 117 -22.02 -4.62 8.54
N GLY A 118 -20.77 -5.06 8.76
CA GLY A 118 -20.29 -6.35 8.27
C GLY A 118 -20.07 -6.43 6.75
N THR A 119 -20.18 -5.31 6.03
CA THR A 119 -19.89 -5.22 4.60
C THR A 119 -18.59 -4.47 4.37
N LEU A 120 -17.67 -5.07 3.61
CA LEU A 120 -16.45 -4.43 3.14
C LEU A 120 -16.72 -3.71 1.81
N ILE A 121 -16.50 -2.41 1.80
CA ILE A 121 -16.56 -1.59 0.59
C ILE A 121 -15.12 -1.26 0.21
N PHE A 122 -14.66 -1.76 -0.94
CA PHE A 122 -13.30 -1.59 -1.44
C PHE A 122 -13.32 -0.79 -2.74
N GLN A 123 -12.67 0.36 -2.75
CA GLN A 123 -12.45 1.18 -3.92
C GLN A 123 -11.02 0.97 -4.42
N PRO A 124 -10.81 0.42 -5.62
CA PRO A 124 -9.48 0.33 -6.20
C PRO A 124 -8.92 1.72 -6.44
N VAL A 125 -7.61 1.87 -6.27
CA VAL A 125 -6.90 3.11 -6.56
C VAL A 125 -5.72 2.83 -7.49
N ALA A 126 -5.43 3.79 -8.38
CA ALA A 126 -4.22 3.74 -9.16
C ALA A 126 -3.03 3.72 -8.19
N ALA A 127 -2.18 2.68 -8.29
CA ALA A 127 -1.04 2.51 -7.39
C ALA A 127 -0.20 3.78 -7.26
N PHE A 128 -0.04 4.47 -8.39
CA PHE A 128 0.74 5.68 -8.51
C PHE A 128 0.07 6.93 -7.91
N THR A 129 -1.09 7.33 -8.42
CA THR A 129 -1.72 8.60 -8.02
C THR A 129 -2.50 8.49 -6.71
N GLY A 130 -2.89 7.28 -6.31
CA GLY A 130 -3.86 7.04 -5.24
C GLY A 130 -5.29 7.44 -5.61
N SER A 131 -5.54 7.83 -6.87
CA SER A 131 -6.86 8.21 -7.35
C SER A 131 -7.75 6.96 -7.50
N PRO A 132 -9.05 7.04 -7.15
CA PRO A 132 -10.00 5.97 -7.40
C PRO A 132 -10.03 5.56 -8.88
N VAL A 133 -9.97 4.27 -9.14
CA VAL A 133 -10.08 3.67 -10.48
C VAL A 133 -11.03 2.48 -10.43
N GLY A 134 -11.73 2.23 -11.55
CA GLY A 134 -12.65 1.12 -11.68
C GLY A 134 -13.87 1.16 -10.75
N GLU A 135 -14.58 0.04 -10.73
CA GLU A 135 -15.78 -0.13 -9.92
C GLU A 135 -15.45 -0.41 -8.45
N THR A 136 -16.29 0.11 -7.57
CA THR A 136 -16.24 -0.19 -6.14
C THR A 136 -16.72 -1.63 -5.92
N LEU A 137 -15.89 -2.41 -5.23
CA LEU A 137 -16.19 -3.78 -4.85
C LEU A 137 -16.92 -3.78 -3.49
N ILE A 138 -18.11 -4.36 -3.45
CA ILE A 138 -18.91 -4.51 -2.22
C ILE A 138 -18.97 -5.98 -1.85
N LEU A 139 -18.52 -6.31 -0.65
CA LEU A 139 -18.39 -7.67 -0.15
C LEU A 139 -19.14 -7.79 1.17
N PRO A 140 -20.34 -8.38 1.17
CA PRO A 140 -21.13 -8.57 2.39
C PRO A 140 -20.58 -9.71 3.27
N ASN A 141 -21.06 -9.74 4.51
CA ASN A 141 -20.83 -10.81 5.49
C ASN A 141 -19.35 -11.14 5.70
N ILE A 142 -18.54 -10.10 5.96
CA ILE A 142 -17.12 -10.28 6.19
C ILE A 142 -16.86 -10.86 7.59
N GLU A 143 -16.07 -11.92 7.63
CA GLU A 143 -15.63 -12.56 8.87
C GLU A 143 -14.10 -12.74 8.84
N PRO A 144 -13.35 -12.17 9.80
CA PRO A 144 -11.92 -12.44 9.93
C PRO A 144 -11.68 -13.92 10.24
N LEU A 145 -10.81 -14.58 9.48
CA LEU A 145 -10.45 -15.98 9.75
C LEU A 145 -9.37 -16.05 10.83
N THR A 146 -9.69 -16.69 11.95
CA THR A 146 -8.75 -17.02 13.03
C THR A 146 -7.69 -17.99 12.53
N GLY A 147 -6.41 -17.66 12.71
CA GLY A 147 -5.27 -18.48 12.24
C GLY A 147 -4.74 -18.14 10.83
N GLY A 148 -5.36 -17.21 10.11
CA GLY A 148 -4.91 -16.78 8.77
C GLY A 148 -3.79 -15.72 8.75
N LEU A 149 -3.27 -15.27 9.89
CA LEU A 149 -2.30 -14.17 9.88
C LEU A 149 -0.98 -14.59 9.21
N ARG A 150 -0.67 -14.00 8.05
CA ARG A 150 0.68 -14.08 7.46
C ARG A 150 1.47 -12.83 7.88
N THR A 151 2.41 -13.04 8.80
CA THR A 151 3.35 -12.03 9.29
C THR A 151 4.21 -11.43 8.16
N PRO A 152 4.72 -10.18 8.33
CA PRO A 152 5.23 -9.32 7.26
C PRO A 152 6.44 -9.85 6.47
N ALA A 153 7.10 -10.93 6.92
CA ALA A 153 8.31 -11.45 6.30
C ALA A 153 8.09 -11.90 4.84
N THR A 154 6.92 -12.42 4.51
CA THR A 154 6.59 -12.82 3.13
C THR A 154 5.90 -11.72 2.33
N GLY A 155 5.16 -10.78 2.94
CA GLY A 155 4.40 -9.73 2.23
C GLY A 155 5.23 -8.56 1.66
N ARG A 156 6.45 -8.32 2.17
CA ARG A 156 7.29 -7.15 1.85
C ARG A 156 7.55 -6.88 0.36
N TRP A 157 7.53 -7.92 -0.46
CA TRP A 157 7.89 -7.87 -1.89
C TRP A 157 6.65 -7.77 -2.79
N TYR A 158 5.47 -8.08 -2.25
CA TYR A 158 4.24 -8.28 -3.00
C TYR A 158 3.39 -7.01 -3.10
N LEU A 159 3.66 -6.01 -2.23
CA LEU A 159 2.82 -4.83 -2.05
C LEU A 159 3.50 -3.52 -2.50
N GLY A 160 4.69 -3.61 -3.11
CA GLY A 160 5.47 -2.47 -3.57
C GLY A 160 6.47 -1.91 -2.54
N GLN A 161 7.35 -1.01 -3.00
CA GLN A 161 8.38 -0.39 -2.16
C GLN A 161 7.74 0.43 -1.03
N GLY A 162 8.28 0.30 0.19
CA GLY A 162 7.90 1.13 1.34
C GLY A 162 6.77 0.59 2.23
N ARG A 163 6.14 -0.54 1.91
CA ARG A 163 5.06 -1.15 2.73
C ARG A 163 5.57 -2.22 3.70
N ARG A 164 6.60 -1.87 4.48
CA ARG A 164 7.34 -2.82 5.35
C ARG A 164 6.56 -3.28 6.59
N ASP A 165 5.46 -2.60 6.89
CA ASP A 165 4.58 -2.76 8.06
C ASP A 165 3.23 -3.41 7.70
N HIS A 166 3.05 -3.84 6.45
CA HIS A 166 1.82 -4.52 6.04
C HIS A 166 1.82 -5.98 6.50
N THR A 167 0.71 -6.39 7.08
CA THR A 167 0.38 -7.79 7.36
C THR A 167 -0.67 -8.28 6.38
N VAL A 168 -0.72 -9.59 6.14
CA VAL A 168 -1.79 -10.20 5.33
C VAL A 168 -2.72 -10.98 6.26
N VAL A 169 -4.02 -10.72 6.14
CA VAL A 169 -5.09 -11.44 6.83
C VAL A 169 -6.01 -12.08 5.80
N TYR A 170 -6.70 -13.14 6.20
CA TYR A 170 -7.74 -13.75 5.37
C TYR A 170 -9.10 -13.36 5.93
N ILE A 171 -9.98 -12.92 5.06
CA ILE A 171 -11.39 -12.70 5.37
C ILE A 171 -12.23 -13.70 4.60
N LYS A 172 -13.24 -14.24 5.26
CA LYS A 172 -14.31 -14.99 4.62
C LYS A 172 -15.44 -14.02 4.27
N THR A 173 -16.04 -14.23 3.12
CA THR A 173 -17.20 -13.52 2.59
C THR A 173 -18.17 -14.56 2.01
N ASP A 174 -19.36 -14.13 1.61
CA ASP A 174 -20.32 -15.01 0.91
C ASP A 174 -19.76 -15.61 -0.38
N THR A 175 -18.87 -14.87 -1.05
CA THR A 175 -18.25 -15.27 -2.31
C THR A 175 -17.02 -16.16 -2.12
N GLY A 176 -16.47 -16.27 -0.91
CA GLY A 176 -15.34 -17.13 -0.62
C GLY A 176 -14.33 -16.50 0.34
N VAL A 177 -13.05 -16.77 0.12
CA VAL A 177 -11.97 -16.26 0.98
C VAL A 177 -11.10 -15.28 0.19
N LEU A 178 -10.79 -14.15 0.82
CA LEU A 178 -9.98 -13.08 0.25
C LEU A 178 -8.74 -12.85 1.11
N GLU A 179 -7.61 -12.58 0.46
CA GLU A 179 -6.41 -12.08 1.14
C GLU A 179 -6.46 -10.55 1.17
N VAL A 180 -6.38 -9.97 2.37
CA VAL A 180 -6.32 -8.51 2.56
C VAL A 180 -4.99 -8.16 3.22
N ALA A 181 -4.27 -7.22 2.60
CA ALA A 181 -3.00 -6.74 3.09
C ALA A 181 -3.09 -5.27 3.50
N GLY A 182 -2.69 -4.94 4.71
CA GLY A 182 -2.75 -3.58 5.24
C GLY A 182 -1.87 -3.44 6.48
N SER A 183 -1.68 -2.21 6.98
CA SER A 183 -1.02 -2.04 8.28
C SER A 183 -1.87 -2.69 9.38
N ALA A 184 -1.23 -3.34 10.35
CA ALA A 184 -1.95 -4.03 11.42
C ALA A 184 -2.89 -3.08 12.18
N THR A 185 -2.46 -1.85 12.43
CA THR A 185 -3.26 -0.81 13.08
C THR A 185 -4.50 -0.46 12.27
N ALA A 186 -4.36 -0.29 10.95
CA ALA A 186 -5.48 0.05 10.08
C ALA A 186 -6.49 -1.11 10.02
N LEU A 187 -6.02 -2.34 9.81
CA LEU A 187 -6.89 -3.52 9.76
C LEU A 187 -7.64 -3.76 11.08
N LYS A 188 -6.99 -3.51 12.22
CA LYS A 188 -7.64 -3.57 13.55
C LYS A 188 -8.73 -2.50 13.68
N ALA A 189 -8.45 -1.28 13.23
CA ALA A 189 -9.39 -0.17 13.33
C ALA A 189 -10.69 -0.39 12.55
N VAL A 190 -10.66 -1.15 11.45
CA VAL A 190 -11.87 -1.52 10.68
C VAL A 190 -12.43 -2.90 11.02
N GLY A 191 -11.91 -3.56 12.06
CA GLY A 191 -12.43 -4.86 12.51
C GLY A 191 -12.14 -6.03 11.57
N ILE A 192 -11.17 -5.89 10.65
CA ILE A 192 -10.77 -6.95 9.71
C ILE A 192 -9.64 -7.83 10.29
N TYR A 193 -9.02 -7.38 11.38
CA TYR A 193 -7.93 -8.11 12.02
C TYR A 193 -8.48 -9.22 12.94
N PRO A 194 -7.93 -10.45 12.89
CA PRO A 194 -8.37 -11.53 13.76
C PRO A 194 -8.15 -11.15 15.23
N THR A 195 -9.20 -11.30 16.06
CA THR A 195 -9.13 -11.11 17.50
C THR A 195 -8.32 -12.25 18.13
N GLU A 196 -7.38 -11.93 19.02
CA GLU A 196 -6.49 -12.91 19.67
C GLU A 196 -7.20 -13.80 20.72
N GLU A 197 -8.50 -13.62 20.92
CA GLU A 197 -9.27 -14.24 22.01
C GLU A 197 -9.54 -15.74 21.85
N THR A 198 -9.32 -16.35 20.68
CA THR A 198 -9.71 -17.75 20.42
C THR A 198 -8.55 -18.76 20.43
N GLN A 199 -7.46 -18.47 21.16
CA GLN A 199 -6.34 -19.43 21.33
C GLN A 199 -6.24 -20.05 22.76
N ARG A 200 -7.24 -19.84 23.62
CA ARG A 200 -7.32 -20.47 24.95
C ARG A 200 -8.61 -21.26 25.15
N THR A 201 -8.81 -22.29 24.35
CA THR A 201 -9.78 -23.38 24.64
C THR A 201 -9.26 -24.66 24.05
#